data_AF-A0A966IF99-F1
#
_entry.id   AF-A0A966IF99-F1
#
_cell.length_a   1.000
_cell.length_b   1.000
_cell.length_c   1.000
_cell.angle_alpha   90.00
_cell.angle_beta   90.00
_cell.angle_gamma   90.00
#
_symmetry.space_group_name_H-M   'P 1'
#
loop_
_entity.id
_entity.type
_entity.pdbx_description
1 polymer ?
#
loop_
_entity_poly.entity_id
_entity_poly.type
_entity_poly.pdbx_seq_one_letter_code
_entity_poly.pdbx_strand_id
1 'polypeptide(L)'
;MVEPADHITTTAHQKGCDQSLCDWLIVLGGILVFLSAVAYSIYLIYAGELVGRVGSIRMVALASASATAATCIQSLVLDVGQLFVQQPEVYYFALINALFCTFIPMLFIMMAVNRIGSSLTAQAGTIGPVGTAFLGWYFLSEPVSALQLAGIAVVLIGIAILLSIGKSNQNPAAAE
;
A
#
# COMPACT_ATOMS: atom_id res chain seq x y z
N MET A 1 33.56 45.43 20.44
CA MET A 1 33.43 44.31 21.40
C MET A 1 32.11 43.66 21.10
N VAL A 2 32.19 42.41 20.65
CA VAL A 2 31.17 41.68 19.90
C VAL A 2 30.08 41.17 20.82
N GLU A 3 28.84 41.41 20.41
CA GLU A 3 27.56 40.94 20.96
C GLU A 3 27.46 39.40 20.83
N PRO A 4 27.27 38.63 21.93
CA PRO A 4 27.10 37.18 21.87
C PRO A 4 25.76 36.71 22.46
N ALA A 5 24.62 37.25 22.00
CA ALA A 5 23.29 36.90 22.53
C ALA A 5 22.28 36.36 21.48
N ASP A 6 22.54 36.49 20.18
CA ASP A 6 21.50 36.28 19.14
C ASP A 6 21.44 34.86 18.54
N HIS A 7 22.43 34.00 18.80
CA HIS A 7 22.47 32.66 18.21
C HIS A 7 21.61 31.61 18.93
N ILE A 8 21.22 31.82 20.18
CA ILE A 8 20.44 30.84 20.97
C ILE A 8 18.92 31.06 20.82
N THR A 9 18.47 32.31 20.67
CA THR A 9 17.05 32.64 20.48
C THR A 9 16.54 32.23 19.10
N THR A 10 17.37 32.33 18.05
CA THR A 10 16.98 31.91 16.69
C THR A 10 16.85 30.39 16.56
N THR A 11 17.70 29.61 17.24
CA THR A 11 17.71 28.13 17.13
C THR A 11 16.58 27.45 17.90
N ALA A 12 16.12 28.04 19.01
CA ALA A 12 14.95 27.54 19.75
C ALA A 12 13.64 27.79 18.99
N HIS A 13 13.50 28.96 18.36
CA HIS A 13 12.33 29.29 17.55
C HIS A 13 12.28 28.46 16.25
N GLN A 14 13.43 28.19 15.63
CA GLN A 14 13.53 27.35 14.43
C GLN A 14 13.16 25.88 14.75
N LYS A 15 13.74 25.28 15.81
CA LYS A 15 13.39 23.92 16.24
C LYS A 15 11.93 23.77 16.67
N GLY A 16 11.34 24.80 17.28
CA GLY A 16 9.91 24.79 17.64
C GLY A 16 8.99 24.83 16.42
N CYS A 17 9.36 25.60 15.39
CA CYS A 17 8.63 25.63 14.12
C CYS A 17 8.80 24.31 13.34
N ASP A 18 10.02 23.76 13.28
CA ASP A 18 10.31 22.48 12.64
C ASP A 18 9.60 21.31 13.35
N GLN A 19 9.57 21.32 14.69
CA GLN A 19 8.88 20.30 15.49
C GLN A 19 7.36 20.40 15.31
N SER A 20 6.79 21.61 15.37
CA SER A 20 5.35 21.82 15.14
C SER A 20 4.92 21.43 13.73
N LEU A 21 5.78 21.65 12.72
CA LEU A 21 5.54 21.19 11.36
C LEU A 21 5.60 19.66 11.28
N CYS A 22 6.60 19.02 11.90
CA CYS A 22 6.68 17.55 11.97
C CYS A 22 5.46 16.93 12.65
N ASP A 23 5.01 17.50 13.77
CA ASP A 23 3.85 17.01 14.51
C ASP A 23 2.57 17.12 13.66
N TRP A 24 2.39 18.23 12.93
CA TRP A 24 1.28 18.39 12.00
C TRP A 24 1.33 17.38 10.85
N LEU A 25 2.51 17.14 10.26
CA LEU A 25 2.68 16.13 9.21
C LEU A 25 2.36 14.71 9.69
N ILE A 26 2.73 14.36 10.93
CA ILE A 26 2.45 13.04 11.52
C ILE A 26 0.94 12.86 11.72
N VAL A 27 0.24 13.87 12.23
CA VAL A 27 -1.20 13.83 12.42
C VAL A 27 -1.94 13.75 11.08
N LEU A 28 -1.53 14.58 10.11
CA LEU A 28 -2.16 14.61 8.78
C LEU A 28 -1.91 13.30 8.03
N GLY A 29 -0.70 12.74 8.13
CA GLY A 29 -0.36 11.42 7.60
C GLY A 29 -1.17 10.31 8.25
N GLY A 30 -1.31 10.33 9.59
CA GLY A 30 -2.13 9.37 10.33
C GLY A 30 -3.60 9.39 9.90
N ILE A 31 -4.18 10.58 9.72
CA ILE A 31 -5.55 10.74 9.22
C ILE A 31 -5.68 10.21 7.78
N LEU A 32 -4.72 10.50 6.91
CA LEU A 32 -4.73 10.00 5.53
C LEU A 32 -4.66 8.46 5.46
N VAL A 33 -3.79 7.84 6.25
CA VAL A 33 -3.67 6.38 6.32
C VAL A 33 -4.96 5.76 6.85
N PHE A 34 -5.55 6.35 7.89
CA PHE A 34 -6.83 5.90 8.43
C PHE A 34 -7.95 5.99 7.39
N LEU A 35 -8.05 7.10 6.68
CA LEU A 35 -9.06 7.29 5.63
C LEU A 35 -8.85 6.31 4.47
N SER A 36 -7.60 6.05 4.09
CA SER A 36 -7.26 5.02 3.09
C SER A 36 -7.68 3.62 3.54
N ALA A 37 -7.50 3.27 4.82
CA ALA A 37 -7.92 1.97 5.35
C ALA A 37 -9.45 1.80 5.34
N VAL A 38 -10.19 2.87 5.66
CA VAL A 38 -11.66 2.90 5.56
C VAL A 38 -12.10 2.72 4.10
N ALA A 39 -11.54 3.51 3.19
CA ALA A 39 -11.84 3.42 1.76
C ALA A 39 -11.52 2.01 1.20
N TYR A 40 -10.39 1.43 1.62
CA TYR A 40 -10.00 0.08 1.20
C TYR A 40 -10.92 -1.01 1.74
N SER A 41 -11.39 -0.88 2.99
CA SER A 41 -12.37 -1.80 3.57
C SER A 41 -13.70 -1.75 2.82
N ILE A 42 -14.18 -0.55 2.52
CA ILE A 42 -15.38 -0.34 1.69
C ILE A 42 -15.18 -1.00 0.32
N TYR A 43 -14.05 -0.73 -0.34
CA TYR A 43 -13.70 -1.34 -1.63
C TYR A 43 -13.75 -2.87 -1.57
N LEU A 44 -13.19 -3.51 -0.53
CA LEU A 44 -13.18 -4.96 -0.40
C LEU A 44 -14.58 -5.57 -0.16
N ILE A 45 -15.45 -4.88 0.58
CA ILE A 45 -16.84 -5.29 0.78
C ILE A 45 -17.58 -5.26 -0.57
N TYR A 46 -17.48 -4.14 -1.29
CA TYR A 46 -18.12 -4.01 -2.62
C TYR A 46 -17.51 -4.95 -3.66
N ALA A 47 -16.18 -5.16 -3.64
CA ALA A 47 -15.50 -6.05 -4.57
C ALA A 47 -15.98 -7.50 -4.42
N GLY A 48 -16.24 -7.98 -3.20
CA GLY A 48 -16.80 -9.31 -2.97
C GLY A 48 -18.19 -9.50 -3.59
N GLU A 49 -19.09 -8.53 -3.42
CA GLU A 49 -20.44 -8.58 -4.00
C GLU A 49 -20.46 -8.41 -5.54
N LEU A 50 -19.64 -7.49 -6.07
CA LEU A 50 -19.55 -7.24 -7.52
C LEU A 50 -18.92 -8.41 -8.28
N VAL A 51 -17.87 -9.02 -7.72
CA VAL A 51 -17.19 -10.18 -8.32
C VAL A 51 -18.11 -11.40 -8.37
N GLY A 52 -18.95 -11.59 -7.35
CA GLY A 52 -19.92 -12.69 -7.29
C GLY A 52 -21.06 -12.59 -8.31
N ARG A 53 -21.44 -11.37 -8.76
CA ARG A 53 -22.54 -11.16 -9.70
C ARG A 53 -22.13 -11.12 -11.19
N VAL A 54 -20.90 -10.71 -11.51
CA VAL A 54 -20.51 -10.38 -12.91
C VAL A 54 -19.37 -11.27 -13.43
N GLY A 55 -18.71 -12.04 -12.56
CA GLY A 55 -17.58 -12.90 -12.87
C GLY A 55 -16.26 -12.14 -12.90
N SER A 56 -15.23 -12.62 -12.18
CA SER A 56 -13.92 -11.97 -11.99
C SER A 56 -13.29 -11.41 -13.27
N ILE A 57 -13.44 -12.11 -14.39
CA ILE A 57 -12.81 -11.75 -15.67
C ILE A 57 -13.38 -10.45 -16.26
N ARG A 58 -14.68 -10.18 -16.12
CA ARG A 58 -15.30 -8.96 -16.67
C ARG A 58 -14.99 -7.73 -15.83
N MET A 59 -14.90 -7.88 -14.51
CA MET A 59 -14.51 -6.80 -13.61
C MET A 59 -13.05 -6.40 -13.79
N VAL A 60 -12.13 -7.37 -13.92
CA VAL A 60 -10.73 -7.04 -14.21
C VAL A 60 -10.58 -6.41 -15.60
N ALA A 61 -11.29 -6.93 -16.61
CA ALA A 61 -11.24 -6.37 -17.96
C ALA A 61 -11.74 -4.92 -17.99
N LEU A 62 -12.85 -4.60 -17.30
CA LEU A 62 -13.37 -3.23 -17.20
C LEU A 62 -12.45 -2.32 -16.37
N ALA A 63 -11.88 -2.81 -15.27
CA ALA A 63 -10.94 -2.05 -14.44
C ALA A 63 -9.63 -1.74 -15.19
N SER A 64 -9.15 -2.70 -15.99
CA SER A 64 -7.94 -2.53 -16.79
C SER A 64 -8.19 -1.63 -18.00
N ALA A 65 -9.38 -1.73 -18.61
CA ALA A 65 -9.82 -0.83 -19.67
C ALA A 65 -9.99 0.61 -19.16
N SER A 66 -10.55 0.82 -17.97
CA SER A 66 -10.67 2.15 -17.37
C SER A 66 -9.32 2.73 -16.95
N ALA A 67 -8.41 1.91 -16.41
CA ALA A 67 -7.04 2.32 -16.12
C ALA A 67 -6.27 2.72 -17.39
N THR A 68 -6.44 1.96 -18.48
CA THR A 68 -5.83 2.28 -19.78
C THR A 68 -6.40 3.57 -20.36
N ALA A 69 -7.72 3.75 -20.28
CA ALA A 69 -8.38 4.97 -20.74
C ALA A 69 -7.95 6.20 -19.92
N ALA A 70 -7.91 6.08 -18.59
CA ALA A 70 -7.47 7.14 -17.70
C ALA A 70 -6.01 7.53 -17.95
N THR A 71 -5.13 6.53 -18.13
CA THR A 71 -3.71 6.78 -18.42
C THR A 71 -3.52 7.41 -19.80
N CYS A 72 -4.28 6.99 -20.81
CA CYS A 72 -4.29 7.65 -22.12
C CYS A 72 -4.72 9.11 -22.04
N ILE A 73 -5.81 9.40 -21.30
CA ILE A 73 -6.31 10.76 -21.13
C ILE A 73 -5.30 11.62 -20.37
N GLN A 74 -4.74 11.10 -19.27
CA GLN A 74 -3.70 11.76 -18.48
C GLN A 74 -2.47 12.09 -19.34
N SER A 75 -2.06 11.15 -20.18
CA SER A 75 -0.92 11.28 -21.10
C SER A 75 -1.16 12.31 -22.20
N LEU A 76 -2.42 12.50 -22.64
CA LEU A 76 -2.80 13.50 -23.62
C LEU A 76 -2.89 14.91 -23.02
N VAL A 77 -3.24 15.02 -21.73
CA VAL A 77 -3.43 16.31 -21.03
C VAL A 77 -2.12 16.89 -20.51
N LEU A 78 -1.16 16.06 -20.09
CA LEU A 78 0.08 16.53 -19.46
C LEU A 78 1.12 16.99 -20.48
N ASP A 79 1.51 16.17 -21.46
CA ASP A 79 2.42 16.57 -22.55
C ASP A 79 2.61 15.44 -23.57
N VAL A 80 2.15 15.60 -24.82
CA VAL A 80 2.31 14.58 -25.88
C VAL A 80 3.74 14.53 -26.46
N GLY A 81 4.53 15.59 -26.29
CA GLY A 81 5.86 15.73 -26.88
C GLY A 81 6.98 15.04 -26.11
N GLN A 82 6.83 14.88 -24.80
CA GLN A 82 7.82 14.22 -23.92
C GLN A 82 7.79 12.69 -24.04
N LEU A 83 6.68 12.12 -24.54
CA LEU A 83 6.51 10.68 -24.76
C LEU A 83 7.35 10.09 -25.88
N PHE A 84 8.07 10.89 -26.68
CA PHE A 84 8.91 10.41 -27.78
C PHE A 84 10.39 10.79 -27.64
N VAL A 85 10.76 11.49 -26.57
CA VAL A 85 12.15 11.90 -26.29
C VAL A 85 12.90 10.85 -25.45
N GLN A 86 12.17 9.98 -24.75
CA GLN A 86 12.77 8.99 -23.86
C GLN A 86 13.44 7.84 -24.64
N GLN A 87 14.55 7.33 -24.10
CA GLN A 87 15.27 6.20 -24.70
C GLN A 87 14.38 4.95 -24.81
N PRO A 88 14.46 4.18 -25.91
CA PRO A 88 13.57 3.05 -26.19
C PRO A 88 13.58 1.96 -25.09
N GLU A 89 14.69 1.83 -24.36
CA GLU A 89 14.86 0.88 -23.26
C GLU A 89 13.93 1.17 -22.07
N VAL A 90 13.60 2.45 -21.83
CA VAL A 90 12.74 2.86 -20.71
C VAL A 90 11.30 2.36 -20.92
N TYR A 91 10.82 2.33 -22.18
CA TYR A 91 9.50 1.78 -22.48
C TYR A 91 9.45 0.28 -22.24
N TYR A 92 10.53 -0.44 -22.52
CA TYR A 92 10.59 -1.89 -22.27
C TYR A 92 10.52 -2.20 -20.77
N PHE A 93 11.30 -1.50 -19.95
CA PHE A 93 11.24 -1.63 -18.49
C PHE A 93 9.90 -1.18 -17.91
N ALA A 94 9.33 -0.08 -18.42
CA ALA A 94 8.01 0.39 -18.00
C ALA A 94 6.90 -0.62 -18.34
N LEU A 95 6.93 -1.22 -19.53
CA LEU A 95 5.94 -2.20 -19.97
C LEU A 95 6.05 -3.49 -19.14
N ILE A 96 7.27 -3.99 -18.91
CA ILE A 96 7.49 -5.15 -18.03
C ILE A 96 6.99 -4.86 -16.62
N ASN A 97 7.33 -3.71 -16.04
CA ASN A 97 6.90 -3.35 -14.70
C ASN A 97 5.37 -3.19 -14.61
N ALA A 98 4.75 -2.54 -15.60
CA ALA A 98 3.29 -2.39 -15.65
C ALA A 98 2.58 -3.75 -15.69
N LEU A 99 3.04 -4.68 -16.53
CA LEU A 99 2.43 -6.00 -16.60
C LEU A 99 2.73 -6.84 -15.35
N PHE A 100 3.99 -6.90 -14.94
CA PHE A 100 4.46 -7.79 -13.89
C PHE A 100 4.10 -7.31 -12.47
N CYS A 101 4.19 -6.01 -12.21
CA CYS A 101 3.91 -5.42 -10.90
C CYS A 101 2.44 -4.97 -10.75
N THR A 102 1.72 -4.66 -11.84
CA THR A 102 0.35 -4.12 -11.74
C THR A 102 -0.71 -5.07 -12.27
N PHE A 103 -0.61 -5.50 -13.54
CA PHE A 103 -1.67 -6.27 -14.17
C PHE A 103 -1.79 -7.69 -13.60
N ILE A 104 -0.67 -8.42 -13.49
CA ILE A 104 -0.65 -9.78 -12.94
C ILE A 104 -1.10 -9.79 -11.47
N PRO A 105 -0.57 -8.94 -10.56
CA PRO A 105 -0.97 -8.97 -9.16
C PRO A 105 -2.43 -8.56 -8.97
N MET A 106 -2.94 -7.58 -9.74
CA MET A 106 -4.34 -7.19 -9.69
C MET A 106 -5.27 -8.33 -10.12
N LEU A 107 -4.95 -9.03 -11.21
CA LEU A 107 -5.69 -10.23 -11.64
C LEU A 107 -5.71 -11.29 -10.53
N PHE A 108 -4.56 -11.53 -9.90
CA PHE A 108 -4.42 -12.54 -8.86
C PHE A 108 -5.26 -12.18 -7.61
N ILE A 109 -5.25 -10.91 -7.20
CA ILE A 109 -6.08 -10.42 -6.08
C ILE A 109 -7.56 -10.58 -6.41
N MET A 110 -8.03 -10.18 -7.60
CA MET A 110 -9.45 -10.32 -7.96
C MET A 110 -9.89 -11.79 -8.08
N MET A 111 -9.01 -12.69 -8.54
CA MET A 111 -9.27 -14.14 -8.53
C MET A 111 -9.30 -14.71 -7.11
N ALA A 112 -8.40 -14.26 -6.24
CA ALA A 112 -8.35 -14.67 -4.83
C ALA A 112 -9.60 -14.22 -4.07
N VAL A 113 -10.06 -12.97 -4.28
CA VAL A 113 -11.30 -12.46 -3.68
C VAL A 113 -12.50 -13.30 -4.10
N ASN A 114 -12.59 -13.71 -5.37
CA ASN A 114 -13.70 -14.56 -5.84
C ASN A 114 -13.68 -15.95 -5.22
N ARG A 115 -12.49 -16.51 -4.99
CA ARG A 115 -12.35 -17.92 -4.56
C ARG A 115 -12.39 -18.10 -3.05
N ILE A 116 -11.81 -17.17 -2.29
CA ILE A 116 -11.59 -17.30 -0.82
C ILE A 116 -12.31 -16.19 -0.04
N GLY A 117 -12.89 -15.20 -0.73
CA GLY A 117 -13.59 -14.07 -0.12
C GLY A 117 -12.68 -12.88 0.19
N SER A 118 -13.31 -11.71 0.38
CA SER A 118 -12.62 -10.42 0.57
C SER A 118 -11.82 -10.35 1.88
N SER A 119 -12.34 -10.92 2.97
CA SER A 119 -11.68 -10.90 4.28
C SER A 119 -10.38 -11.72 4.32
N LEU A 120 -10.38 -12.94 3.77
CA LEU A 120 -9.18 -13.79 3.74
C LEU A 120 -8.13 -13.26 2.75
N THR A 121 -8.56 -12.70 1.62
CA THR A 121 -7.66 -12.09 0.64
C THR A 121 -6.97 -10.83 1.20
N ALA A 122 -7.70 -10.00 1.94
CA ALA A 122 -7.14 -8.84 2.63
C ALA A 122 -6.08 -9.25 3.65
N GLN A 123 -6.35 -10.30 4.43
CA GLN A 123 -5.41 -10.84 5.39
C GLN A 123 -4.16 -11.39 4.71
N ALA A 124 -4.29 -12.11 3.61
CA ALA A 124 -3.13 -12.59 2.83
C ALA A 124 -2.24 -11.43 2.31
N GLY A 125 -2.85 -10.29 1.94
CA GLY A 125 -2.12 -9.10 1.49
C GLY A 125 -1.19 -8.49 2.55
N THR A 126 -1.48 -8.69 3.84
CA THR A 126 -0.66 -8.18 4.94
C THR A 126 0.69 -8.89 5.11
N ILE A 127 0.89 -10.02 4.40
CA ILE A 127 2.20 -10.69 4.29
C ILE A 127 3.17 -9.85 3.44
N GLY A 128 2.66 -9.01 2.53
CA GLY A 128 3.45 -8.16 1.65
C GLY A 128 4.50 -7.31 2.38
N PRO A 129 4.11 -6.46 3.36
CA PRO A 129 5.05 -5.67 4.16
C PRO A 129 6.17 -6.48 4.83
N VAL A 130 5.86 -7.68 5.34
CA VAL A 130 6.85 -8.55 5.97
C VAL A 130 7.83 -9.11 4.93
N GLY A 131 7.31 -9.52 3.77
CA GLY A 131 8.13 -9.97 2.65
C GLY A 131 9.02 -8.86 2.09
N THR A 132 8.51 -7.64 1.97
CA THR A 132 9.27 -6.46 1.52
C THR A 132 10.37 -6.10 2.52
N ALA A 133 10.09 -6.16 3.84
CA ALA A 133 11.11 -5.93 4.86
C ALA A 133 12.23 -6.98 4.83
N PHE A 134 11.88 -8.26 4.61
CA PHE A 134 12.87 -9.33 4.46
C PHE A 134 13.71 -9.16 3.20
N LEU A 135 13.09 -8.80 2.06
CA LEU A 135 13.82 -8.47 0.84
C LEU A 135 14.75 -7.27 1.03
N GLY A 136 14.32 -6.22 1.75
CA GLY A 136 15.18 -5.06 2.06
C GLY A 136 16.42 -5.45 2.86
N TRP A 137 16.28 -6.31 3.86
CA TRP A 137 17.42 -6.84 4.60
C TRP A 137 18.34 -7.71 3.73
N TYR A 138 17.77 -8.62 2.94
CA TYR A 138 18.54 -9.60 2.16
C TYR A 138 19.20 -9.00 0.90
N PHE A 139 18.50 -8.14 0.15
CA PHE A 139 18.99 -7.54 -1.09
C PHE A 139 19.72 -6.21 -0.89
N LEU A 140 19.28 -5.37 0.06
CA LEU A 140 19.81 -4.02 0.24
C LEU A 140 20.87 -3.93 1.33
N SER A 141 21.04 -4.97 2.16
CA SER A 141 21.99 -5.01 3.28
C SER A 141 21.88 -3.83 4.25
N GLU A 142 20.68 -3.23 4.37
CA GLU A 142 20.43 -2.16 5.32
C GLU A 142 20.46 -2.67 6.77
N PRO A 143 21.02 -1.89 7.71
CA PRO A 143 21.02 -2.24 9.13
C PRO A 143 19.58 -2.21 9.63
N VAL A 144 19.02 -3.39 9.91
CA VAL A 144 17.67 -3.53 10.45
C VAL A 144 17.63 -2.88 11.82
N SER A 145 16.96 -1.75 11.91
CA SER A 145 16.75 -1.06 13.19
C SER A 145 15.85 -1.89 14.10
N ALA A 146 16.18 -1.97 15.40
CA ALA A 146 15.37 -2.69 16.39
C ALA A 146 13.90 -2.22 16.41
N LEU A 147 13.66 -0.95 16.06
CA LEU A 147 12.33 -0.35 15.97
C LEU A 147 11.52 -0.87 14.77
N GLN A 148 12.20 -1.20 13.66
CA GLN A 148 11.58 -1.82 12.48
C GLN A 148 11.18 -3.27 12.76
N LEU A 149 12.03 -4.01 13.48
CA LEU A 149 11.72 -5.37 13.92
C LEU A 149 10.53 -5.40 14.90
N ALA A 150 10.47 -4.43 15.82
CA ALA A 150 9.33 -4.24 16.70
C ALA A 150 8.04 -3.94 15.91
N GLY A 151 8.11 -3.09 14.88
CA GLY A 151 6.97 -2.80 14.01
C GLY A 151 6.45 -4.05 13.28
N ILE A 152 7.34 -4.87 12.72
CA ILE A 152 6.97 -6.13 12.06
C ILE A 152 6.32 -7.09 13.05
N ALA A 153 6.87 -7.21 14.27
CA ALA A 153 6.30 -8.06 15.31
C ALA A 153 4.87 -7.62 15.70
N VAL A 154 4.63 -6.31 15.86
CA VAL A 154 3.29 -5.77 16.17
C VAL A 154 2.29 -6.08 15.05
N VAL A 155 2.69 -5.92 13.78
CA VAL A 155 1.83 -6.26 12.63
C VAL A 155 1.48 -7.75 12.62
N LEU A 156 2.48 -8.62 12.82
CA LEU A 156 2.27 -10.07 12.88
C LEU A 156 1.34 -10.49 14.02
N ILE A 157 1.47 -9.89 15.21
CA ILE A 157 0.57 -10.13 16.34
C ILE A 157 -0.86 -9.70 15.99
N GLY A 158 -1.03 -8.52 15.40
CA GLY A 158 -2.35 -8.04 14.97
C GLY A 158 -3.05 -9.00 14.01
N ILE A 159 -2.30 -9.53 13.03
CA ILE A 159 -2.82 -10.53 12.07
C ILE A 159 -3.14 -11.85 12.77
N ALA A 160 -2.27 -12.33 13.66
CA ALA A 160 -2.49 -13.57 14.40
C ALA A 160 -3.76 -13.53 15.25
N ILE A 161 -4.05 -12.38 15.88
CA ILE A 161 -5.30 -12.16 16.63
C ILE A 161 -6.50 -12.23 15.69
N LEU A 162 -6.47 -11.53 14.55
CA LEU A 162 -7.57 -11.56 13.57
C LEU A 162 -7.84 -12.98 13.03
N LEU A 163 -6.78 -13.73 12.72
CA LEU A 163 -6.88 -15.12 12.27
C LEU A 163 -7.44 -16.03 13.37
N SER A 164 -7.08 -15.81 14.63
CA SER A 164 -7.59 -16.59 15.77
C SER A 164 -9.09 -16.39 16.00
N ILE A 165 -9.59 -15.15 15.85
CA ILE A 165 -11.03 -14.83 15.92
C ILE A 165 -11.80 -15.55 14.80
N GLY A 166 -11.24 -15.61 13.58
CA GLY A 166 -11.85 -16.33 12.45
C GLY A 166 -11.92 -17.84 12.68
N LYS A 167 -10.92 -18.42 13.35
CA LYS A 167 -10.86 -19.86 13.66
C LYS A 167 -11.86 -20.30 14.73
N SER A 168 -12.25 -19.41 15.65
CA SER A 168 -13.27 -19.67 16.67
C SER A 168 -14.66 -19.92 16.11
N ASN A 169 -14.99 -19.35 14.95
CA ASN A 169 -16.31 -19.50 14.30
C ASN A 169 -16.39 -20.70 13.33
N GLN A 170 -15.29 -21.41 13.10
CA GLN A 170 -15.22 -22.60 12.23
C GLN A 170 -14.98 -23.90 13.01
N ASN A 171 -15.26 -23.94 14.32
CA ASN A 171 -15.29 -25.20 15.05
C ASN A 171 -16.70 -25.60 15.49
N PRO A 172 -17.54 -26.13 14.58
CA PRO A 172 -18.61 -27.04 14.94
C PRO A 172 -18.17 -28.49 14.69
N ALA A 173 -17.11 -29.00 15.34
CA ALA A 173 -16.86 -30.45 15.47
C ALA A 173 -15.63 -30.74 16.37
N ALA A 174 -15.79 -30.57 17.67
CA ALA A 174 -15.12 -31.43 18.67
C ALA A 174 -16.18 -32.21 19.47
N ALA A 175 -17.24 -32.62 18.78
CA ALA A 175 -18.20 -33.60 19.25
C ALA A 175 -17.99 -34.86 18.39
N GLU A 176 -17.09 -35.72 18.85
CA GLU A 176 -17.23 -37.17 18.97
C GLU A 176 -16.02 -37.74 19.71
#